data_AF-A0A929I8P7-F1
#
_entry.id   AF-A0A929I8P7-F1
#
_cell.length_a   1.000
_cell.length_b   1.000
_cell.length_c   1.000
_cell.angle_alpha   90.00
_cell.angle_beta   90.00
_cell.angle_gamma   90.00
#
_symmetry.space_group_name_H-M   'P 1'
#
loop_
_entity.id
_entity.type
_entity.pdbx_description
1 polymer ?
#
loop_
_entity_poly.entity_id
_entity_poly.type
_entity_poly.pdbx_seq_one_letter_code
_entity_poly.pdbx_strand_id
1 'polypeptide(L)'
;MSGNSYTLFNALVDIIASPGKAFDEVKAHTSWWIWPYLISTLIAAGMYYYYYGWVDFSWLVEETIRQQPAEIRAEAAEGIRAFMQPGRSMWITVAAIPIVSLIIYLILAIYFHLANKLTTAAQIGFGQWFSFSVWANFVAVFASIASLILILMSDSNQVSVESLQVTSLNALLVHASPGDPWFRWASTLSLLNIWVWLLMIIGYSRWTGASTLKSSIIVLLPWAIIFGIWAVIII
;
A
#
# COMPACT_ATOMS: atom_id res chain seq x y z
N MET A 1 39.50 -13.28 5.94
CA MET A 1 38.69 -12.04 5.90
C MET A 1 37.28 -12.41 6.33
N SER A 2 36.92 -12.12 7.59
CA SER A 2 35.57 -12.34 8.11
C SER A 2 34.64 -11.28 7.52
N GLY A 3 34.17 -11.50 6.30
CA GLY A 3 33.10 -10.69 5.72
C GLY A 3 31.86 -10.89 6.57
N ASN A 4 31.34 -9.81 7.17
CA ASN A 4 30.07 -9.86 7.87
C ASN A 4 29.03 -10.54 6.96
N SER A 5 28.46 -11.66 7.41
CA SER A 5 27.36 -12.32 6.71
C SER A 5 26.23 -11.32 6.57
N TYR A 6 25.66 -11.21 5.36
CA TYR A 6 24.53 -10.33 5.13
C TYR A 6 23.35 -10.77 6.01
N THR A 7 22.81 -9.86 6.82
CA THR A 7 21.76 -10.18 7.80
C THR A 7 20.41 -9.65 7.36
N LEU A 8 19.35 -10.14 8.01
CA LEU A 8 18.00 -9.60 7.86
C LEU A 8 17.95 -8.08 8.15
N PHE A 9 18.67 -7.62 9.18
CA PHE A 9 18.71 -6.20 9.53
C PHE A 9 19.33 -5.38 8.39
N ASN A 10 20.41 -5.87 7.79
CA ASN A 10 20.98 -5.24 6.61
C ASN A 10 19.95 -5.15 5.48
N ALA A 11 19.15 -6.19 5.24
CA ALA A 11 18.10 -6.18 4.23
C ALA A 11 17.02 -5.11 4.49
N LEU A 12 16.57 -4.94 5.73
CA LEU A 12 15.58 -3.92 6.12
C LEU A 12 16.08 -2.50 5.92
N VAL A 13 17.39 -2.25 6.09
CA VAL A 13 18.01 -0.94 5.84
C VAL A 13 18.30 -0.75 4.36
N ASP A 14 18.92 -1.75 3.73
CA ASP A 14 19.38 -1.68 2.34
C ASP A 14 18.21 -1.65 1.36
N ILE A 15 17.02 -2.18 1.67
CA ILE A 15 15.87 -2.04 0.76
C ILE A 15 15.47 -0.56 0.55
N ILE A 16 15.81 0.31 1.51
CA ILE A 16 15.63 1.76 1.42
C ILE A 16 16.89 2.44 0.90
N ALA A 17 18.06 2.12 1.47
CA ALA A 17 19.31 2.83 1.22
C ALA A 17 20.10 2.32 -0.01
N SER A 18 19.93 1.06 -0.38
CA SER A 18 20.69 0.37 -1.44
C SER A 18 19.86 -0.77 -2.06
N PRO A 19 18.69 -0.47 -2.65
CA PRO A 19 17.66 -1.47 -2.97
C PRO A 19 18.15 -2.58 -3.90
N GLY A 20 19.05 -2.26 -4.83
CA GLY A 20 19.63 -3.28 -5.72
C GLY A 20 20.38 -4.37 -4.95
N LYS A 21 21.20 -3.98 -3.97
CA LYS A 21 21.92 -4.91 -3.09
C LYS A 21 20.93 -5.73 -2.26
N ALA A 22 19.93 -5.08 -1.68
CA ALA A 22 18.90 -5.79 -0.91
C ALA A 22 18.18 -6.84 -1.75
N PHE A 23 17.76 -6.51 -2.96
CA PHE A 23 17.09 -7.48 -3.84
C PHE A 23 17.97 -8.66 -4.21
N ASP A 24 19.27 -8.46 -4.46
CA ASP A 24 20.18 -9.57 -4.76
C ASP A 24 20.27 -10.56 -3.60
N GLU A 25 20.40 -10.05 -2.38
CA GLU A 25 20.58 -10.86 -1.18
C GLU A 25 19.29 -11.59 -0.78
N VAL A 26 18.14 -10.90 -0.78
CA VAL A 26 16.85 -11.51 -0.39
C VAL A 26 16.37 -12.57 -1.39
N LYS A 27 16.92 -12.60 -2.62
CA LYS A 27 16.61 -13.64 -3.62
C LYS A 27 16.94 -15.04 -3.12
N ALA A 28 18.05 -15.18 -2.37
CA ALA A 28 18.48 -16.45 -1.76
C ALA A 28 17.74 -16.74 -0.44
N HIS A 29 17.22 -15.70 0.22
CA HIS A 29 16.56 -15.79 1.52
C HIS A 29 15.04 -15.65 1.42
N THR A 30 14.40 -16.57 0.69
CA THR A 30 12.97 -16.48 0.38
C THR A 30 12.13 -16.32 1.65
N SER A 31 12.42 -17.03 2.74
CA SER A 31 11.65 -16.98 4.01
C SER A 31 11.73 -15.65 4.75
N TRP A 32 12.65 -14.75 4.41
CA TRP A 32 12.79 -13.47 5.10
C TRP A 32 11.64 -12.51 4.87
N TRP A 33 10.76 -12.77 3.90
CA TRP A 33 9.57 -11.95 3.63
C TRP A 33 8.70 -11.74 4.87
N ILE A 34 8.69 -12.69 5.82
CA ILE A 34 7.85 -12.61 7.01
C ILE A 34 8.13 -11.36 7.85
N TRP A 35 9.38 -10.88 7.84
CA TRP A 35 9.81 -9.76 8.67
C TRP A 35 9.31 -8.40 8.17
N PRO A 36 9.60 -7.95 6.94
CA PRO A 36 9.01 -6.72 6.43
C PRO A 36 7.48 -6.77 6.47
N TYR A 37 6.88 -7.94 6.21
CA TYR A 37 5.44 -8.14 6.31
C TYR A 37 4.89 -7.91 7.73
N LEU A 38 5.44 -8.59 8.75
CA LEU A 38 4.99 -8.44 10.13
C LEU A 38 5.21 -7.02 10.63
N ILE A 39 6.35 -6.41 10.33
CA ILE A 39 6.63 -5.02 10.71
C ILE A 39 5.58 -4.08 10.10
N SER A 40 5.35 -4.15 8.79
CA SER A 40 4.40 -3.26 8.12
C SER A 40 2.96 -3.46 8.59
N THR A 41 2.54 -4.71 8.78
CA THR A 41 1.17 -5.03 9.18
C THR A 41 0.89 -4.72 10.64
N LEU A 42 1.84 -4.98 11.55
CA LEU A 42 1.68 -4.64 12.97
C LEU A 42 1.64 -3.13 13.18
N ILE A 43 2.48 -2.36 12.47
CA ILE A 43 2.46 -0.90 12.54
C ILE A 43 1.15 -0.34 11.97
N ALA A 44 0.70 -0.84 10.82
CA ALA A 44 -0.59 -0.43 10.24
C ALA A 44 -1.78 -0.79 11.15
N ALA A 45 -1.82 -2.03 11.67
CA ALA A 45 -2.84 -2.49 12.59
C ALA A 45 -2.85 -1.69 13.89
N GLY A 46 -1.68 -1.44 14.47
CA GLY A 46 -1.55 -0.60 15.67
C GLY A 46 -2.02 0.83 15.44
N MET A 47 -1.69 1.43 14.29
CA MET A 47 -2.16 2.75 13.90
C MET A 47 -3.69 2.80 13.81
N TYR A 48 -4.33 1.87 13.10
CA TYR A 48 -5.79 1.85 12.97
C TYR A 48 -6.50 1.49 14.28
N TYR A 49 -5.94 0.58 15.08
CA TYR A 49 -6.45 0.28 16.41
C TYR A 49 -6.46 1.54 17.28
N TYR A 50 -5.37 2.30 17.28
CA TYR A 50 -5.28 3.58 17.99
C TYR A 50 -6.28 4.60 17.43
N TYR A 51 -6.34 4.78 16.11
CA TYR A 51 -7.25 5.71 15.43
C TYR A 51 -8.70 5.49 15.85
N TYR A 52 -9.22 4.26 15.77
CA TYR A 52 -10.62 3.99 16.12
C TYR A 52 -10.92 4.11 17.62
N GLY A 53 -9.93 3.99 18.49
CA GLY A 53 -10.07 4.27 19.92
C GLY A 53 -10.01 5.76 20.26
N TRP A 54 -9.47 6.59 19.37
CA TRP A 54 -9.23 8.02 19.58
C TRP A 54 -10.24 8.92 18.86
N VAL A 55 -10.64 8.56 17.64
CA VAL A 55 -11.51 9.36 16.77
C VAL A 55 -12.91 9.57 17.38
N ASP A 56 -13.49 10.75 17.17
CA ASP A 56 -14.92 10.97 17.42
C ASP A 56 -15.71 10.13 16.40
N PHE A 57 -16.12 8.94 16.84
CA PHE A 57 -16.76 7.97 15.97
C PHE A 57 -18.17 8.42 15.54
N SER A 58 -18.91 9.13 16.39
CA SER A 58 -20.21 9.68 16.03
C SER A 58 -20.07 10.73 14.93
N TRP A 59 -19.09 11.62 15.05
CA TRP A 59 -18.74 12.55 13.99
C TRP A 59 -18.30 11.82 12.72
N LEU A 60 -17.47 10.78 12.82
CA LEU A 60 -16.97 10.03 11.67
C LEU A 60 -18.11 9.39 10.86
N VAL A 61 -19.12 8.85 11.54
CA VAL A 61 -20.31 8.28 10.90
C VAL A 61 -21.08 9.37 10.15
N GLU A 62 -21.35 10.51 10.79
CA GLU A 62 -22.06 11.61 10.14
C GLU A 62 -21.25 12.23 9.00
N GLU A 63 -19.93 12.28 9.12
CA GLU A 63 -19.02 12.70 8.05
C GLU A 63 -19.10 11.75 6.84
N THR A 64 -19.08 10.44 7.09
CA THR A 64 -19.23 9.43 6.03
C THR A 64 -20.57 9.55 5.30
N ILE A 65 -21.64 9.91 6.03
CA ILE A 65 -22.96 10.19 5.45
C ILE A 65 -22.90 11.49 4.61
N ARG A 66 -22.30 12.56 5.12
CA ARG A 66 -22.16 13.83 4.39
C ARG A 66 -21.43 13.67 3.05
N GLN A 67 -20.43 12.79 3.01
CA GLN A 67 -19.66 12.49 1.80
C GLN A 67 -20.44 11.72 0.73
N GLN A 68 -21.64 11.19 1.03
CA GLN A 68 -22.50 10.58 0.01
C GLN A 68 -23.11 11.65 -0.91
N PRO A 69 -23.35 11.33 -2.20
CA PRO A 69 -24.13 12.17 -3.10
C PRO A 69 -25.49 12.53 -2.49
N ALA A 70 -25.94 13.76 -2.70
CA ALA A 70 -27.13 14.30 -2.03
C ALA A 70 -28.39 13.48 -2.34
N GLU A 71 -28.45 12.89 -3.53
CA GLU A 71 -29.58 12.11 -4.05
C GLU A 71 -29.80 10.80 -3.28
N ILE A 72 -28.72 10.16 -2.79
CA ILE A 72 -28.78 8.87 -2.09
C ILE A 72 -28.50 8.99 -0.59
N ARG A 73 -28.10 10.17 -0.11
CA ARG A 73 -27.62 10.38 1.26
C ARG A 73 -28.63 9.94 2.32
N ALA A 74 -29.90 10.32 2.16
CA ALA A 74 -30.94 10.01 3.13
C ALA A 74 -31.21 8.49 3.23
N GLU A 75 -31.23 7.81 2.08
CA GLU A 75 -31.41 6.35 2.00
C GLU A 75 -30.19 5.60 2.57
N ALA A 76 -28.97 6.05 2.25
CA ALA A 76 -27.74 5.40 2.71
C ALA A 76 -27.46 5.58 4.21
N ALA A 77 -28.04 6.61 4.84
CA ALA A 77 -27.71 7.01 6.21
C ALA A 77 -27.95 5.90 7.24
N GLU A 78 -29.10 5.22 7.19
CA GLU A 78 -29.41 4.15 8.13
C GLU A 78 -28.46 2.95 7.97
N GLY A 79 -28.16 2.57 6.71
CA GLY A 79 -27.21 1.50 6.41
C GLY A 79 -25.80 1.81 6.90
N ILE A 80 -25.34 3.04 6.71
CA ILE A 80 -24.03 3.50 7.21
C ILE A 80 -23.99 3.44 8.73
N ARG A 81 -25.00 3.97 9.43
CA ARG A 81 -25.07 3.91 10.91
C ARG A 81 -25.11 2.48 11.42
N ALA A 82 -25.84 1.58 10.76
CA ALA A 82 -25.91 0.18 11.16
C ALA A 82 -24.59 -0.58 10.93
N PHE A 83 -23.86 -0.23 9.88
CA PHE A 83 -22.59 -0.88 9.54
C PHE A 83 -21.42 -0.33 10.36
N MET A 84 -21.30 1.00 10.43
CA MET A 84 -20.24 1.69 11.16
C MET A 84 -20.57 1.72 12.64
N GLN A 85 -20.05 0.73 13.36
CA GLN A 85 -20.12 0.63 14.81
C GLN A 85 -18.70 0.60 15.36
N PRO A 86 -18.38 1.30 16.48
CA PRO A 86 -17.00 1.54 16.90
C PRO A 86 -16.14 0.26 16.93
N GLY A 87 -16.58 -0.75 17.70
CA GLY A 87 -15.86 -2.01 17.81
C GLY A 87 -15.83 -2.83 16.52
N ARG A 88 -16.90 -2.78 15.73
CA ARG A 88 -17.00 -3.52 14.45
C ARG A 88 -16.04 -2.94 13.41
N SER A 89 -16.08 -1.63 13.18
CA SER A 89 -15.22 -0.94 12.21
C SER A 89 -13.75 -1.09 12.56
N MET A 90 -13.40 -1.00 13.85
CA MET A 90 -12.05 -1.25 14.33
C MET A 90 -11.57 -2.66 13.99
N TRP A 91 -12.30 -3.69 14.43
CA TRP A 91 -11.85 -5.08 14.26
C TRP A 91 -11.88 -5.54 12.80
N ILE A 92 -12.86 -5.10 12.01
CA ILE A 92 -12.86 -5.38 10.57
C ILE A 92 -11.63 -4.78 9.90
N THR A 93 -11.30 -3.51 10.19
CA THR A 93 -10.13 -2.85 9.58
C THR A 93 -8.83 -3.53 10.00
N VAL A 94 -8.64 -3.74 11.30
CA VAL A 94 -7.42 -4.37 11.86
C VAL A 94 -7.24 -5.80 11.34
N ALA A 95 -8.31 -6.59 11.24
CA ALA A 95 -8.24 -7.95 10.71
C ALA A 95 -8.04 -7.99 9.19
N ALA A 96 -8.59 -7.01 8.46
CA ALA A 96 -8.47 -6.94 7.01
C ALA A 96 -7.03 -6.65 6.55
N ILE A 97 -6.27 -5.83 7.29
CA ILE A 97 -4.89 -5.43 6.92
C ILE A 97 -3.99 -6.63 6.55
N PRO A 98 -3.78 -7.63 7.42
CA PRO A 98 -2.92 -8.77 7.09
C PRO A 98 -3.51 -9.63 5.96
N ILE A 99 -4.83 -9.84 5.95
CA ILE A 99 -5.49 -10.71 4.97
C ILE A 99 -5.42 -10.11 3.55
N VAL A 100 -5.83 -8.86 3.41
CA VAL A 100 -5.87 -8.16 2.12
C VAL A 100 -4.47 -7.94 1.58
N SER A 101 -3.50 -7.56 2.43
CA SER A 101 -2.12 -7.38 1.97
C SER A 101 -1.49 -8.68 1.46
N LEU A 102 -1.71 -9.83 2.13
CA LEU A 102 -1.25 -11.13 1.62
C LEU A 102 -1.89 -11.48 0.28
N ILE A 103 -3.19 -11.23 0.10
CA ILE A 103 -3.88 -11.45 -1.17
C ILE A 103 -3.24 -10.59 -2.27
N ILE A 104 -2.97 -9.31 -2.00
CA ILE A 104 -2.30 -8.42 -2.95
C ILE A 104 -0.91 -8.95 -3.32
N TYR A 105 -0.11 -9.39 -2.34
CA TYR A 105 1.22 -9.94 -2.61
C TYR A 105 1.16 -11.27 -3.38
N LEU A 106 0.13 -12.09 -3.16
CA LEU A 106 -0.11 -13.28 -3.96
C LEU A 106 -0.45 -12.92 -5.41
N ILE A 107 -1.32 -11.93 -5.64
CA ILE A 107 -1.67 -11.46 -6.98
C ILE A 107 -0.43 -10.93 -7.71
N LEU A 108 0.39 -10.11 -7.03
CA LEU A 108 1.65 -9.60 -7.58
C LEU A 108 2.63 -10.73 -7.89
N ALA A 109 2.75 -11.72 -7.00
CA ALA A 109 3.60 -12.88 -7.22
C ALA A 109 3.16 -13.69 -8.44
N ILE A 110 1.86 -13.92 -8.60
CA ILE A 110 1.28 -14.60 -9.78
C ILE A 110 1.62 -13.79 -11.03
N TYR A 111 1.36 -12.48 -11.00
CA TYR A 111 1.64 -11.58 -12.11
C TYR A 111 3.12 -11.64 -12.54
N PHE A 112 4.05 -11.41 -11.62
CA PHE A 112 5.48 -11.40 -11.93
C PHE A 112 5.99 -12.78 -12.34
N HIS A 113 5.47 -13.86 -11.76
CA HIS A 113 5.85 -15.21 -12.16
C HIS A 113 5.42 -15.52 -13.60
N LEU A 114 4.20 -15.15 -13.99
CA LEU A 114 3.71 -15.28 -15.36
C LEU A 114 4.47 -14.37 -16.33
N ALA A 115 4.65 -13.09 -15.99
CA ALA A 115 5.39 -12.14 -16.80
C ALA A 115 6.84 -12.60 -17.04
N ASN A 116 7.51 -13.10 -16.01
CA ASN A 116 8.85 -13.70 -16.13
C ASN A 116 8.85 -14.89 -17.10
N LYS A 117 7.90 -15.84 -16.97
CA LYS A 117 7.81 -16.99 -17.88
C LYS A 117 7.60 -16.60 -19.34
N LEU A 118 6.82 -15.55 -19.60
CA LEU A 118 6.48 -15.11 -20.95
C LEU A 118 7.55 -14.24 -21.60
N THR A 119 8.45 -13.63 -20.82
CA THR A 119 9.32 -12.57 -21.34
C THR A 119 10.82 -12.85 -21.20
N THR A 120 11.28 -13.40 -20.08
CA THR A 120 12.72 -13.59 -19.77
C THR A 120 13.06 -15.05 -19.51
N ALA A 121 12.08 -15.84 -19.09
CA ALA A 121 12.23 -17.25 -18.71
C ALA A 121 13.34 -17.49 -17.66
N ALA A 122 13.60 -16.50 -16.79
CA ALA A 122 14.59 -16.65 -15.72
C ALA A 122 14.11 -17.70 -14.70
N GLN A 123 15.05 -18.50 -14.17
CA GLN A 123 14.78 -19.56 -13.21
C GLN A 123 14.48 -18.99 -11.81
N ILE A 124 13.28 -18.45 -11.64
CA ILE A 124 12.81 -17.81 -10.40
C ILE A 124 11.48 -18.45 -10.00
N GLY A 125 11.45 -19.03 -8.81
CA GLY A 125 10.27 -19.71 -8.26
C GLY A 125 9.17 -18.74 -7.83
N PHE A 126 7.95 -19.25 -7.69
CA PHE A 126 6.80 -18.48 -7.21
C PHE A 126 7.04 -17.85 -5.82
N GLY A 127 7.58 -18.63 -4.87
CA GLY A 127 7.86 -18.14 -3.52
C GLY A 127 8.85 -16.97 -3.48
N GLN A 128 9.79 -16.91 -4.44
CA GLN A 128 10.70 -15.78 -4.58
C GLN A 128 9.93 -14.53 -5.05
N TRP A 129 9.04 -14.65 -6.03
CA TRP A 129 8.20 -13.52 -6.47
C TRP A 129 7.23 -13.03 -5.39
N PHE A 130 6.75 -13.93 -4.54
CA PHE A 130 6.00 -13.54 -3.34
C PHE A 130 6.87 -12.75 -2.37
N SER A 131 8.05 -13.26 -2.02
CA SER A 131 9.01 -12.56 -1.16
C SER A 131 9.40 -11.19 -1.72
N PHE A 132 9.68 -11.11 -3.03
CA PHE A 132 9.92 -9.88 -3.77
C PHE A 132 8.79 -8.86 -3.60
N SER A 133 7.55 -9.30 -3.77
CA SER A 133 6.37 -8.43 -3.69
C SER A 133 6.24 -7.82 -2.29
N VAL A 134 6.50 -8.61 -1.25
CA VAL A 134 6.52 -8.13 0.15
C VAL A 134 7.66 -7.12 0.37
N TRP A 135 8.89 -7.47 -0.02
CA TRP A 135 10.06 -6.60 0.17
C TRP A 135 9.91 -5.26 -0.55
N ALA A 136 9.43 -5.26 -1.79
CA ALA A 136 9.19 -4.03 -2.54
C ALA A 136 8.13 -3.12 -1.89
N ASN A 137 7.15 -3.70 -1.19
CA ASN A 137 6.10 -2.96 -0.50
C ASN A 137 6.47 -2.56 0.94
N PHE A 138 7.65 -2.92 1.45
CA PHE A 138 8.03 -2.61 2.83
C PHE A 138 8.00 -1.10 3.14
N VAL A 139 8.32 -0.25 2.15
CA VAL A 139 8.26 1.22 2.28
C VAL A 139 6.85 1.75 2.58
N ALA A 140 5.78 0.97 2.37
CA ALA A 140 4.43 1.34 2.76
C ALA A 140 4.27 1.56 4.28
N VAL A 141 5.21 1.04 5.10
CA VAL A 141 5.25 1.31 6.55
C VAL A 141 5.29 2.80 6.86
N PHE A 142 5.92 3.61 6.01
CA PHE A 142 5.98 5.06 6.17
C PHE A 142 4.62 5.73 6.05
N ALA A 143 3.65 5.14 5.34
CA ALA A 143 2.28 5.65 5.29
C ALA A 143 1.65 5.61 6.68
N SER A 144 1.71 4.44 7.32
CA SER A 144 1.15 4.22 8.66
C SER A 144 1.82 5.11 9.72
N ILE A 145 3.14 5.29 9.63
CA ILE A 145 3.87 6.20 10.53
C ILE A 145 3.40 7.64 10.31
N ALA A 146 3.28 8.08 9.06
CA ALA A 146 2.84 9.43 8.76
C ALA A 146 1.38 9.68 9.16
N SER A 147 0.48 8.71 8.99
CA SER A 147 -0.90 8.75 9.52
C SER A 147 -0.91 8.86 11.04
N LEU A 148 -0.07 8.10 11.74
CA LEU A 148 0.04 8.17 13.20
C LEU A 148 0.55 9.55 13.66
N ILE A 149 1.56 10.11 12.98
CA ILE A 149 2.04 11.46 13.25
C ILE A 149 0.92 12.49 13.08
N LEU A 150 0.14 12.40 12.00
CA LEU A 150 -1.02 13.29 11.80
C LEU A 150 -1.99 13.21 12.97
N ILE A 151 -2.34 12.00 13.41
CA ILE A 151 -3.25 11.80 14.54
C ILE A 151 -2.69 12.46 15.81
N LEU A 152 -1.41 12.21 16.13
CA LEU A 152 -0.76 12.74 17.34
C LEU A 152 -0.58 14.26 17.33
N MET A 153 -0.58 14.88 16.15
CA MET A 153 -0.46 16.33 15.98
C MET A 153 -1.82 17.02 15.78
N SER A 154 -2.93 16.27 15.73
CA SER A 154 -4.25 16.84 15.50
C SER A 154 -4.82 17.48 16.77
N ASP A 155 -5.27 18.73 16.66
CA ASP A 155 -5.93 19.45 17.75
C ASP A 155 -7.35 18.94 18.05
N SER A 156 -7.91 18.12 17.16
CA SER A 156 -9.25 17.55 17.25
C SER A 156 -9.25 16.06 16.93
N ASN A 157 -10.16 15.31 17.54
CA ASN A 157 -10.43 13.90 17.21
C ASN A 157 -11.40 13.71 16.03
N GLN A 158 -11.76 14.80 15.34
CA GLN A 158 -12.60 14.79 14.13
C GLN A 158 -11.73 14.67 12.86
N VAL A 159 -11.14 13.49 12.68
CA VAL A 159 -10.23 13.17 11.56
C VAL A 159 -10.84 12.05 10.73
N SER A 160 -11.08 12.29 9.43
CA SER A 160 -11.67 11.28 8.55
C SER A 160 -10.64 10.20 8.17
N VAL A 161 -11.11 9.02 7.74
CA VAL A 161 -10.22 7.94 7.29
C VAL A 161 -9.41 8.38 6.05
N GLU A 162 -10.03 9.16 5.16
CA GLU A 162 -9.38 9.69 3.96
C GLU A 162 -8.21 10.62 4.31
N SER A 163 -8.35 11.44 5.36
CA SER A 163 -7.29 12.36 5.80
C SER A 163 -6.05 11.64 6.33
N LEU A 164 -6.17 10.37 6.72
CA LEU A 164 -5.02 9.53 7.10
C LEU A 164 -4.13 9.18 5.89
N GLN A 165 -4.60 9.37 4.66
CA GLN A 165 -3.84 9.14 3.43
C GLN A 165 -2.90 10.32 3.11
N VAL A 166 -2.05 10.67 4.07
CA VAL A 166 -1.18 11.86 4.05
C VAL A 166 -0.15 11.89 2.91
N THR A 167 0.15 10.73 2.32
CA THR A 167 1.06 10.61 1.17
C THR A 167 0.33 10.52 -0.17
N SER A 168 -0.99 10.62 -0.19
CA SER A 168 -1.79 10.62 -1.42
C SER A 168 -1.49 11.84 -2.28
N LEU A 169 -1.70 11.74 -3.59
CA LEU A 169 -1.63 12.90 -4.48
C LEU A 169 -2.68 13.95 -4.10
N ASN A 170 -3.82 13.54 -3.54
CA ASN A 170 -4.83 14.48 -3.06
C ASN A 170 -4.32 15.32 -1.90
N ALA A 171 -3.67 14.70 -0.91
CA ALA A 171 -3.11 15.39 0.24
C ALA A 171 -1.92 16.30 -0.14
N LEU A 172 -1.14 15.92 -1.16
CA LEU A 172 0.11 16.60 -1.49
C LEU A 172 -0.02 17.66 -2.59
N LEU A 173 -0.93 17.48 -3.55
CA LEU A 173 -0.95 18.28 -4.79
C LEU A 173 -2.36 18.71 -5.23
N VAL A 174 -3.35 17.80 -5.22
CA VAL A 174 -4.64 18.03 -5.89
C VAL A 174 -5.64 18.78 -5.01
N HIS A 175 -5.72 18.44 -3.72
CA HIS A 175 -6.63 19.04 -2.75
C HIS A 175 -8.11 19.07 -3.20
N ALA A 176 -8.55 18.06 -3.95
CA ALA A 176 -9.93 17.91 -4.34
C ALA A 176 -10.81 17.57 -3.12
N SER A 177 -12.07 17.98 -3.19
CA SER A 177 -13.08 17.72 -2.16
C SER A 177 -13.93 16.48 -2.51
N PRO A 178 -14.53 15.81 -1.52
CA PRO A 178 -15.51 14.76 -1.78
C PRO A 178 -16.62 15.23 -2.74
N GLY A 179 -16.82 14.50 -3.83
CA GLY A 179 -17.75 14.86 -4.91
C GLY A 179 -17.07 15.37 -6.18
N ASP A 180 -15.83 15.85 -6.09
CA ASP A 180 -15.06 16.25 -7.27
C ASP A 180 -14.64 15.04 -8.10
N PRO A 181 -14.61 15.13 -9.45
CA PRO A 181 -14.32 13.98 -10.33
C PRO A 181 -12.99 13.29 -10.04
N TRP A 182 -11.96 14.07 -9.67
CA TRP A 182 -10.60 13.57 -9.41
C TRP A 182 -10.34 13.14 -7.97
N PHE A 183 -11.28 13.35 -7.05
CA PHE A 183 -11.07 13.15 -5.61
C PHE A 183 -10.59 11.73 -5.28
N ARG A 184 -11.33 10.71 -5.74
CA ARG A 184 -11.01 9.30 -5.45
C ARG A 184 -9.73 8.85 -6.14
N TRP A 185 -9.51 9.32 -7.37
CA TRP A 185 -8.32 8.98 -8.14
C TRP A 185 -7.06 9.51 -7.44
N ALA A 186 -7.07 10.79 -7.05
CA ALA A 186 -5.96 11.45 -6.39
C ALA A 186 -5.74 10.94 -4.96
N SER A 187 -6.79 10.51 -4.26
CA SER A 187 -6.67 9.93 -2.92
C SER A 187 -6.04 8.54 -2.97
N THR A 188 -6.34 7.75 -4.01
CA THR A 188 -5.81 6.38 -4.14
C THR A 188 -4.33 6.35 -4.55
N LEU A 189 -3.93 7.23 -5.47
CA LEU A 189 -2.54 7.29 -5.91
C LEU A 189 -1.70 8.05 -4.88
N SER A 190 -0.51 7.55 -4.56
CA SER A 190 0.33 8.10 -3.48
C SER A 190 1.80 8.14 -3.87
N LEU A 191 2.57 8.99 -3.20
CA LEU A 191 4.02 9.05 -3.36
C LEU A 191 4.69 7.69 -3.08
N LEU A 192 4.14 6.92 -2.13
CA LEU A 192 4.66 5.60 -1.78
C LEU A 192 4.42 4.57 -2.88
N ASN A 193 3.31 4.66 -3.63
CA ASN A 193 3.11 3.79 -4.79
C ASN A 193 4.22 3.96 -5.82
N ILE A 194 4.62 5.21 -6.10
CA ILE A 194 5.72 5.51 -7.02
C ILE A 194 7.02 4.89 -6.51
N TRP A 195 7.30 5.01 -5.21
CA TRP A 195 8.47 4.39 -4.59
C TRP A 195 8.46 2.86 -4.73
N VAL A 196 7.33 2.21 -4.40
CA VAL A 196 7.17 0.76 -4.57
C VAL A 196 7.42 0.34 -6.02
N TRP A 197 6.90 1.09 -7.00
CA TRP A 197 7.13 0.78 -8.42
C TRP A 197 8.60 0.90 -8.80
N LEU A 198 9.31 1.93 -8.35
CA LEU A 198 10.75 2.06 -8.57
C LEU A 198 11.52 0.88 -7.98
N LEU A 199 11.18 0.45 -6.76
CA LEU A 199 11.78 -0.74 -6.14
C LEU A 199 11.52 -2.00 -6.95
N MET A 200 10.28 -2.19 -7.40
CA MET A 200 9.92 -3.33 -8.24
C MET A 200 10.68 -3.33 -9.57
N ILE A 201 10.86 -2.16 -10.21
CA ILE A 201 11.62 -2.05 -11.47
C ILE A 201 13.07 -2.47 -11.24
N ILE A 202 13.70 -1.96 -10.17
CA ILE A 202 15.08 -2.30 -9.81
C ILE A 202 15.20 -3.80 -9.58
N GLY A 203 14.40 -4.37 -8.68
CA GLY A 203 14.55 -5.78 -8.33
C GLY A 203 14.13 -6.73 -9.46
N TYR A 204 13.11 -6.41 -10.25
CA TYR A 204 12.73 -7.22 -11.42
C TYR A 204 13.87 -7.26 -12.46
N SER A 205 14.47 -6.11 -12.77
CA SER A 205 15.61 -6.02 -13.68
C SER A 205 16.80 -6.86 -13.19
N ARG A 206 17.15 -6.74 -11.91
CA ARG A 206 18.26 -7.50 -11.31
C ARG A 206 17.99 -9.00 -11.28
N TRP A 207 16.78 -9.41 -10.94
CA TRP A 207 16.45 -10.82 -10.80
C TRP A 207 16.39 -11.55 -12.12
N THR A 208 15.86 -10.89 -13.16
CA THR A 208 15.60 -11.48 -14.47
C THR A 208 16.66 -11.20 -15.51
N GLY A 209 17.53 -10.19 -15.30
CA GLY A 209 18.49 -9.70 -16.29
C GLY A 209 17.85 -8.85 -17.40
N ALA A 210 16.57 -8.51 -17.30
CA ALA A 210 15.90 -7.63 -18.25
C ALA A 210 16.44 -6.20 -18.17
N SER A 211 16.43 -5.49 -19.31
CA SER A 211 16.73 -4.06 -19.35
C SER A 211 15.77 -3.26 -18.47
N THR A 212 16.20 -2.08 -18.01
CA THR A 212 15.38 -1.19 -17.18
C THR A 212 14.08 -0.81 -17.90
N LEU A 213 14.12 -0.55 -19.20
CA LEU A 213 12.93 -0.23 -20.00
C LEU A 213 11.91 -1.39 -19.99
N LYS A 214 12.37 -2.61 -20.29
CA LYS A 214 11.50 -3.80 -20.28
C LYS A 214 10.91 -4.05 -18.90
N SER A 215 11.72 -3.90 -17.86
CA SER A 215 11.29 -4.04 -16.46
C SER A 215 10.27 -2.98 -16.07
N SER A 216 10.45 -1.73 -16.52
CA SER A 216 9.52 -0.63 -16.30
C SER A 216 8.17 -0.88 -16.94
N ILE A 217 8.16 -1.34 -18.19
CA ILE A 217 6.91 -1.69 -18.90
C ILE A 217 6.17 -2.78 -18.14
N ILE A 218 6.86 -3.87 -17.74
CA ILE A 218 6.23 -4.98 -17.01
C ILE A 218 5.68 -4.49 -15.66
N VAL A 219 6.47 -3.81 -14.84
CA VAL A 219 6.03 -3.38 -13.51
C VAL A 219 4.87 -2.39 -13.58
N LEU A 220 4.92 -1.43 -14.51
CA LEU A 220 3.94 -0.35 -14.59
C LEU A 220 2.66 -0.74 -15.35
N LEU A 221 2.68 -1.79 -16.17
CA LEU A 221 1.54 -2.17 -17.00
C LEU A 221 0.23 -2.34 -16.22
N PRO A 222 0.17 -3.10 -15.10
CA PRO A 222 -1.09 -3.25 -14.35
C PRO A 222 -1.63 -1.91 -13.84
N TRP A 223 -0.74 -1.05 -13.34
CA TRP A 223 -1.10 0.25 -12.77
C TRP A 223 -1.53 1.25 -13.85
N ALA A 224 -0.84 1.26 -14.99
CA ALA A 224 -1.20 2.08 -16.14
C ALA A 224 -2.59 1.71 -16.68
N ILE A 225 -2.93 0.42 -16.69
CA ILE A 225 -4.28 -0.05 -17.06
C ILE A 225 -5.31 0.44 -16.03
N ILE A 226 -5.08 0.18 -14.74
CA ILE A 226 -6.05 0.53 -13.68
C ILE A 226 -6.28 2.05 -13.61
N PHE A 227 -5.22 2.84 -13.46
CA PHE A 227 -5.34 4.28 -13.30
C PHE A 227 -5.63 5.01 -14.62
N GLY A 228 -5.18 4.48 -15.75
CA GLY A 228 -5.45 5.03 -17.08
C GLY A 228 -6.91 4.85 -17.49
N ILE A 229 -7.48 3.65 -17.33
CA ILE A 229 -8.91 3.41 -17.58
C ILE A 229 -9.76 4.28 -16.66
N TRP A 230 -9.40 4.36 -15.37
CA TRP A 230 -10.13 5.21 -14.44
C TRP A 230 -10.07 6.69 -14.85
N ALA A 231 -8.91 7.21 -15.22
CA ALA A 231 -8.78 8.59 -15.70
C ALA A 231 -9.63 8.86 -16.95
N VAL A 232 -9.70 7.92 -17.89
CA VAL A 232 -10.55 8.04 -19.09
C VAL A 232 -12.04 8.07 -18.74
N ILE A 233 -12.49 7.35 -17.72
CA ILE A 233 -13.90 7.37 -17.26
C ILE A 233 -14.27 8.70 -16.58
N ILE A 234 -13.29 9.41 -16.02
CA ILE A 234 -13.50 10.70 -15.34
C ILE A 234 -13.71 11.85 -16.33
N ILE A 235 -13.04 11.80 -17.50
CA ILE A 235 -13.09 12.83 -18.56
C ILE A 235 -14.35 12.63 -19.42
#